data_AF-A0A2N5KMJ4-F1
#
_entry.id   AF-A0A2N5KMJ4-F1
#
_cell.length_a   1.000
_cell.length_b   1.000
_cell.length_c   1.000
_cell.angle_alpha   90.00
_cell.angle_beta   90.00
_cell.angle_gamma   90.00
#
_symmetry.space_group_name_H-M   'P 1'
#
loop_
_entity.id
_entity.type
_entity.pdbx_description
1 polymer ?
#
loop_
_entity_poly.entity_id
_entity_poly.type
_entity_poly.pdbx_seq_one_letter_code
_entity_poly.pdbx_strand_id
1 'polypeptide(L)'
;MKGKGLGRLYDRLTPEERFRLDVEAMARGDREESERLTRTCPRRNYVMNDRGFAGRWQLAIELTLRVYARVAQLLERLHMLEAFRTLPPYANRLARNVAEEAYFDGHKAGSHSAWSAAGKTGNPPAWDGEDEDLHDEEEDPVIERDLKELDAKVEKYGELIPEILDRMERTVTADALTCWEGFAVFCADQLGLEAEKVLRVAIEEEAPRVEAMKSSAERLRLEADPERVEELRAALAECWSKTVEKNGLFEH
;
A
#
# COMPACT_ATOMS: atom_id res chain seq x y z
N MET A 1 25.20 55.11 40.98
CA MET A 1 24.60 55.76 39.78
C MET A 1 23.30 55.05 39.41
N LYS A 2 22.34 55.78 38.86
CA LYS A 2 20.90 55.46 38.74
C LYS A 2 20.61 54.12 38.02
N GLY A 3 20.15 53.11 38.77
CA GLY A 3 19.56 51.86 38.22
C GLY A 3 18.19 52.01 37.55
N LYS A 4 17.77 53.25 37.21
CA LYS A 4 16.44 53.54 36.62
C LYS A 4 16.40 53.44 35.08
N GLY A 5 17.50 53.06 34.42
CA GLY A 5 17.62 53.04 32.96
C GLY A 5 17.58 51.65 32.30
N LEU A 6 18.11 50.62 32.96
CA LEU A 6 18.27 49.27 32.36
C LEU A 6 16.93 48.57 32.12
N GLY A 7 15.93 48.79 32.99
CA GLY A 7 14.58 48.24 32.83
C GLY A 7 13.97 48.50 31.45
N ARG A 8 14.16 49.70 30.90
CA ARG A 8 13.63 50.11 29.58
C ARG A 8 14.32 49.43 28.39
N LEU A 9 15.50 48.85 28.58
CA LEU A 9 16.23 48.16 27.53
C LEU A 9 15.70 46.72 27.36
N TYR A 10 15.33 46.06 28.46
CA TYR A 10 14.77 44.71 28.39
C TYR A 10 13.45 44.66 27.61
N ASP A 11 12.61 45.68 27.73
CA ASP A 11 11.32 45.78 27.01
C ASP A 11 11.46 45.76 25.47
N ARG A 12 12.68 46.00 24.95
CA ARG A 12 13.00 45.98 23.51
C ARG A 12 13.62 44.68 23.04
N LEU A 13 13.99 43.78 23.94
CA LEU A 13 14.57 42.49 23.59
C LEU A 13 13.52 41.60 22.92
N THR A 14 13.91 41.01 21.80
CA THR A 14 13.16 39.90 21.19
C THR A 14 13.14 38.67 22.12
N PRO A 15 12.20 37.73 21.93
CA PRO A 15 12.18 36.49 22.70
C PRO A 15 13.50 35.71 22.63
N GLU A 16 14.14 35.69 21.46
CA GLU A 16 15.40 34.99 21.21
C GLU A 16 16.59 35.64 21.94
N GLU A 17 16.73 36.97 21.87
CA GLU A 17 17.78 37.70 22.58
C GLU A 17 17.65 37.55 24.09
N ARG A 18 16.41 37.62 24.60
CA ARG A 18 16.12 37.45 26.01
C ARG A 18 16.46 36.03 26.49
N PHE A 19 16.13 35.00 25.70
CA PHE A 19 16.49 33.62 25.99
C PHE A 19 18.01 33.44 26.08
N ARG A 20 18.76 33.96 25.11
CA ARG A 20 20.24 33.88 25.13
C ARG A 20 20.83 34.55 26.37
N LEU A 21 20.38 35.76 26.69
CA LEU A 21 20.85 36.50 27.85
C LEU A 21 20.51 35.80 29.17
N ASP A 22 19.34 35.15 29.25
CA ASP A 22 18.91 34.43 30.45
C ASP A 22 19.76 33.18 30.69
N VAL A 23 20.05 32.41 29.63
CA VAL A 23 20.97 31.27 29.67
C VAL A 23 22.37 31.71 30.11
N GLU A 24 22.90 32.81 29.55
CA GLU A 24 24.21 33.33 29.94
C GLU A 24 24.25 33.89 31.37
N ALA A 25 23.16 34.49 31.85
CA ALA A 25 23.04 34.95 33.23
C ALA A 25 23.06 33.77 34.21
N MET A 26 22.26 32.73 33.91
CA MET A 26 22.23 31.48 34.67
C MET A 26 23.58 30.77 34.69
N ALA A 27 24.29 30.71 33.55
CA ALA A 27 25.63 30.12 33.46
C ALA A 27 26.68 30.85 34.31
N ARG A 28 26.52 32.17 34.52
CA ARG A 28 27.38 33.01 35.37
C ARG A 28 26.94 33.02 36.85
N GLY A 29 25.84 32.34 37.19
CA GLY A 29 25.26 32.37 38.53
C GLY A 29 24.54 33.68 38.89
N ASP A 30 24.29 34.56 37.91
CA ASP A 30 23.61 35.84 38.10
C ASP A 30 22.08 35.66 38.09
N ARG A 31 21.55 35.20 39.23
CA ARG A 31 20.11 35.00 39.41
C ARG A 31 19.31 36.30 39.33
N GLU A 32 19.88 37.43 39.74
CA GLU A 32 19.16 38.71 39.68
C GLU A 32 18.91 39.13 38.23
N GLU A 33 19.87 38.90 37.34
CA GLU A 33 19.73 39.21 35.93
C GLU A 33 18.69 38.30 35.26
N SER A 34 18.71 37.00 35.57
CA SER A 34 17.69 36.06 35.12
C SER A 34 16.29 36.45 35.60
N GLU A 35 16.14 36.85 36.86
CA GLU A 35 14.87 37.36 37.40
C GLU A 35 14.42 38.64 36.69
N ARG A 36 15.34 39.58 36.39
CA ARG A 36 15.02 40.79 35.63
C ARG A 36 14.54 40.47 34.21
N LEU A 37 15.24 39.57 33.51
CA LEU A 37 14.88 39.08 32.17
C LEU A 37 13.55 38.34 32.18
N THR A 38 13.25 37.55 33.20
CA THR A 38 11.97 36.84 33.28
C THR A 38 10.82 37.80 33.62
N ARG A 39 11.02 38.71 34.58
CA ARG A 39 9.99 39.64 35.07
C ARG A 39 9.58 40.69 34.03
N THR A 40 10.51 41.14 33.20
CA THR A 40 10.25 42.14 32.13
C THR A 40 9.82 41.49 30.82
N CYS A 41 9.64 40.16 30.77
CA CYS A 41 9.18 39.48 29.58
C CYS A 41 7.75 39.93 29.26
N PRO A 42 7.45 40.40 28.02
CA PRO A 42 6.11 40.83 27.67
C PRO A 42 5.09 39.72 27.91
N ARG A 43 4.24 39.90 28.92
CA ARG A 43 3.15 38.98 29.20
C ARG A 43 2.00 39.31 28.26
N ARG A 44 1.65 38.37 27.41
CA ARG A 44 0.49 38.48 26.53
C ARG A 44 -0.62 37.62 27.08
N ASN A 45 -1.84 38.12 26.94
CA ASN A 45 -3.02 37.28 27.12
C ASN A 45 -3.05 36.31 25.95
N TYR A 46 -2.89 35.04 26.25
CA TYR A 46 -2.94 33.98 25.27
C TYR A 46 -4.33 33.36 25.30
N VAL A 47 -4.95 33.28 24.13
CA VAL A 47 -6.18 32.52 23.91
C VAL A 47 -5.76 31.27 23.15
N MET A 48 -5.98 30.10 23.75
CA MET A 48 -5.90 28.82 23.04
C MET A 48 -7.28 28.22 22.88
N ASN A 49 -7.38 27.38 21.86
CA ASN A 49 -8.41 26.37 21.80
C ASN A 49 -8.34 25.47 23.04
N ASP A 50 -9.48 24.95 23.43
CA ASP A 50 -9.56 23.94 24.49
C ASP A 50 -8.59 22.79 24.19
N ARG A 51 -7.75 22.44 25.17
CA ARG A 51 -6.70 21.43 25.00
C ARG A 51 -7.29 20.04 24.80
N GLY A 52 -8.39 19.73 25.50
CA GLY A 52 -9.10 18.48 25.33
C GLY A 52 -9.63 18.32 23.91
N PHE A 53 -10.22 19.38 23.37
CA PHE A 53 -10.66 19.44 21.98
C PHE A 53 -9.50 19.29 20.99
N ALA A 54 -8.48 20.15 21.08
CA ALA A 54 -7.37 20.16 20.12
C ALA A 54 -6.58 18.83 20.15
N GLY A 55 -6.39 18.24 21.33
CA GLY A 55 -5.73 16.96 21.49
C GLY A 55 -6.52 15.80 20.87
N ARG A 56 -7.84 15.75 21.09
CA ARG A 56 -8.72 14.75 20.47
C ARG A 56 -8.74 14.87 18.95
N TRP A 57 -8.82 16.10 18.44
CA TRP A 57 -8.77 16.36 17.01
C TRP A 57 -7.47 15.86 16.39
N GLN A 58 -6.32 16.27 16.94
CA GLN A 58 -5.01 15.87 16.45
C GLN A 58 -4.85 14.34 16.45
N LEU A 59 -5.25 13.69 17.55
CA LEU A 59 -5.15 12.24 17.68
C LEU A 59 -6.07 11.49 16.70
N ALA A 60 -7.29 11.98 16.46
CA ALA A 60 -8.20 11.38 15.49
C ALA A 60 -7.57 11.38 14.10
N ILE A 61 -6.95 12.50 13.69
CA ILE A 61 -6.23 12.58 12.42
C ILE A 61 -5.04 11.62 12.41
N GLU A 62 -4.21 11.61 13.45
CA GLU A 62 -3.04 10.72 13.51
C GLU A 62 -3.40 9.23 13.42
N LEU A 63 -4.42 8.80 14.15
CA LEU A 63 -4.89 7.41 14.08
C LEU A 63 -5.47 7.08 12.71
N THR A 64 -6.24 7.99 12.12
CA THR A 64 -6.77 7.84 10.76
C THR A 64 -5.64 7.66 9.75
N LEU A 65 -4.60 8.50 9.80
CA LEU A 65 -3.45 8.40 8.89
C LEU A 65 -2.70 7.07 9.06
N ARG A 66 -2.55 6.57 10.30
CA ARG A 66 -1.87 5.29 10.57
C ARG A 66 -2.63 4.10 10.02
N VAL A 67 -3.95 4.05 10.25
CA VAL A 67 -4.81 3.01 9.68
C VAL A 67 -4.80 3.13 8.16
N TYR A 68 -4.98 4.35 7.64
CA TYR A 68 -5.05 4.56 6.20
C TYR A 68 -3.76 4.16 5.50
N ALA A 69 -2.58 4.41 6.07
CA ALA A 69 -1.32 3.95 5.50
C ALA A 69 -1.30 2.43 5.25
N ARG A 70 -1.91 1.64 6.15
CA ARG A 70 -2.06 0.19 5.98
C ARG A 70 -3.09 -0.15 4.91
N VAL A 71 -4.25 0.51 4.93
CA VAL A 71 -5.30 0.30 3.92
C VAL A 71 -4.77 0.66 2.52
N ALA A 72 -4.16 1.83 2.36
CA ALA A 72 -3.51 2.29 1.14
C ALA A 72 -2.53 1.26 0.60
N GLN A 73 -1.65 0.68 1.43
CA GLN A 73 -0.74 -0.39 1.00
C GLN A 73 -1.48 -1.58 0.37
N LEU A 74 -2.63 -1.97 0.92
CA LEU A 74 -3.44 -3.06 0.38
C LEU A 74 -4.17 -2.64 -0.90
N LEU A 75 -4.65 -1.40 -0.98
CA LEU A 75 -5.24 -0.83 -2.20
C LEU A 75 -4.22 -0.76 -3.35
N GLU A 76 -2.97 -0.40 -3.09
CA GLU A 76 -1.90 -0.43 -4.10
C GLU A 76 -1.64 -1.85 -4.60
N ARG A 77 -1.74 -2.87 -3.72
CA ARG A 77 -1.63 -4.27 -4.14
C ARG A 77 -2.79 -4.69 -5.05
N LEU A 78 -4.02 -4.25 -4.76
CA LEU A 78 -5.16 -4.49 -5.64
C LEU A 78 -4.96 -3.81 -7.01
N HIS A 79 -4.46 -2.59 -7.02
CA HIS A 79 -4.15 -1.88 -8.27
C HIS A 79 -3.07 -2.60 -9.09
N MET A 80 -2.01 -3.09 -8.44
CA MET A 80 -1.00 -3.92 -9.11
C MET A 80 -1.61 -5.20 -9.68
N LEU A 81 -2.47 -5.90 -8.94
CA LEU A 81 -3.14 -7.12 -9.42
C LEU A 81 -3.97 -6.84 -10.67
N GLU A 82 -4.68 -5.70 -10.69
CA GLU A 82 -5.42 -5.26 -11.86
C GLU A 82 -4.50 -5.02 -13.08
N ALA A 83 -3.35 -4.36 -12.87
CA ALA A 83 -2.36 -4.20 -13.93
C ALA A 83 -1.85 -5.55 -14.45
N PHE A 84 -1.59 -6.52 -13.56
CA PHE A 84 -1.13 -7.86 -13.92
C PHE A 84 -2.16 -8.69 -14.68
N ARG A 85 -3.46 -8.39 -14.57
CA ARG A 85 -4.52 -9.08 -15.34
C ARG A 85 -4.42 -8.87 -16.85
N THR A 86 -3.61 -7.91 -17.30
CA THR A 86 -3.34 -7.71 -18.73
C THR A 86 -2.34 -8.73 -19.29
N LEU A 87 -1.54 -9.41 -18.45
CA LEU A 87 -0.46 -10.30 -18.88
C LEU A 87 -0.88 -11.69 -19.38
N PRO A 88 -1.88 -12.38 -18.81
CA PRO A 88 -2.18 -13.77 -19.16
C PRO A 88 -2.36 -14.03 -20.67
N PRO A 89 -3.06 -13.18 -21.45
CA PRO A 89 -3.16 -13.38 -22.90
C PRO A 89 -1.81 -13.37 -23.62
N TYR A 90 -0.88 -12.51 -23.18
CA TYR A 90 0.47 -12.44 -23.76
C TYR A 90 1.31 -13.65 -23.36
N ALA A 91 1.24 -14.06 -22.09
CA ALA A 91 1.94 -15.23 -21.58
C ALA A 91 1.48 -16.51 -22.30
N ASN A 92 0.17 -16.67 -22.50
CA ASN A 92 -0.40 -17.82 -23.21
C ASN A 92 0.04 -17.85 -24.68
N ARG A 93 0.03 -16.70 -25.36
CA ARG A 93 0.53 -16.61 -26.74
C ARG A 93 2.01 -16.97 -26.83
N LEU A 94 2.84 -16.43 -25.94
CA LEU A 94 4.27 -16.74 -25.91
C LEU A 94 4.51 -18.24 -25.65
N ALA A 95 3.77 -18.81 -24.68
CA ALA A 95 3.86 -20.23 -24.37
C ALA A 95 3.46 -21.12 -25.55
N ARG A 96 2.41 -20.75 -26.28
CA ARG A 96 2.00 -21.43 -27.52
C ARG A 96 3.12 -21.41 -28.56
N ASN A 97 3.61 -20.23 -28.91
CA ASN A 97 4.66 -20.09 -29.93
C ASN A 97 5.92 -20.91 -29.57
N VAL A 98 6.41 -20.80 -28.33
CA VAL A 98 7.60 -21.54 -27.88
C VAL A 98 7.36 -23.06 -27.91
N ALA A 99 6.14 -23.50 -27.58
CA ALA A 99 5.81 -24.91 -27.60
C ALA A 99 5.70 -25.46 -29.03
N GLU A 100 5.15 -24.67 -29.96
CA GLU A 100 5.10 -25.00 -31.39
C GLU A 100 6.51 -25.09 -31.99
N GLU A 101 7.36 -24.09 -31.75
CA GLU A 101 8.77 -24.10 -32.18
C GLU A 101 9.50 -25.35 -31.66
N ALA A 102 9.37 -25.64 -30.36
CA ALA A 102 9.99 -26.81 -29.74
C ALA A 102 9.44 -28.14 -30.30
N TYR A 103 8.16 -28.19 -30.65
CA TYR A 103 7.56 -29.37 -31.30
C TYR A 103 8.19 -29.61 -32.68
N PHE A 104 8.26 -28.58 -33.53
CA PHE A 104 8.82 -28.72 -34.88
C PHE A 104 10.33 -29.03 -34.85
N ASP A 105 11.11 -28.39 -33.97
CA ASP A 105 12.52 -28.71 -33.76
C ASP A 105 12.71 -30.17 -33.36
N GLY A 106 11.89 -30.64 -32.41
CA GLY A 106 11.88 -32.03 -31.95
C GLY A 106 11.47 -33.00 -33.06
N HIS A 107 10.45 -32.66 -33.84
CA HIS A 107 9.95 -33.46 -34.95
C HIS A 107 10.99 -33.59 -36.08
N LYS A 108 11.66 -32.48 -36.43
CA LYS A 108 12.78 -32.44 -37.39
C LYS A 108 13.94 -33.32 -36.90
N ALA A 109 14.40 -33.12 -35.67
CA ALA A 109 15.49 -33.90 -35.09
C ALA A 109 15.16 -35.40 -35.03
N GLY A 110 13.93 -35.74 -34.61
CA GLY A 110 13.43 -37.12 -34.58
C GLY A 110 13.38 -37.77 -35.96
N SER A 111 12.92 -37.05 -36.97
CA SER A 111 12.86 -37.50 -38.37
C SER A 111 14.26 -37.78 -38.93
N HIS A 112 15.23 -36.88 -38.73
CA HIS A 112 16.62 -37.08 -39.15
C HIS A 112 17.26 -38.29 -38.46
N SER A 113 17.02 -38.45 -37.15
CA SER A 113 17.52 -39.58 -36.37
C SER A 113 16.96 -40.91 -36.89
N ALA A 114 15.64 -40.99 -37.11
CA ALA A 114 14.98 -42.18 -37.64
C ALA A 114 15.44 -42.51 -39.08
N TRP A 115 15.60 -41.51 -39.94
CA TRP A 115 16.08 -41.66 -41.32
C TRP A 115 17.50 -42.23 -41.36
N SER A 116 18.39 -41.67 -40.55
CA SER A 116 19.77 -42.14 -40.41
C SER A 116 19.82 -43.58 -39.86
N ALA A 117 18.99 -43.89 -38.86
CA ALA A 117 18.90 -45.23 -38.28
C ALA A 117 18.37 -46.29 -39.27
N ALA A 118 17.53 -45.89 -40.23
CA ALA A 118 17.07 -46.75 -41.33
C ALA A 118 18.14 -46.96 -42.43
N GLY A 119 19.37 -46.45 -42.23
CA GLY A 119 20.48 -46.57 -43.18
C GLY A 119 20.32 -45.71 -44.44
N LYS A 120 19.46 -44.69 -44.39
CA LYS A 120 19.27 -43.74 -45.48
C LYS A 120 20.26 -42.58 -45.35
N THR A 121 20.66 -42.00 -46.48
CA THR A 121 21.58 -40.85 -46.56
C THR A 121 20.84 -39.61 -47.03
N GLY A 122 21.29 -38.43 -46.61
CA GLY A 122 20.66 -37.14 -46.97
C GLY A 122 19.51 -36.76 -46.03
N ASN A 123 18.72 -35.76 -46.43
CA ASN A 123 17.57 -35.29 -45.65
C ASN A 123 16.38 -36.25 -45.81
N PRO A 124 15.54 -36.42 -44.77
CA PRO A 124 14.27 -37.10 -44.91
C PRO A 124 13.36 -36.33 -45.89
N PRO A 125 12.45 -37.00 -46.62
CA PRO A 125 11.59 -36.36 -47.62
C PRO A 125 10.75 -35.20 -47.09
N ALA A 126 10.30 -35.24 -45.84
CA ALA A 126 9.53 -34.14 -45.23
C ALA A 126 10.37 -32.88 -44.91
N TRP A 127 11.68 -32.91 -45.19
CA TRP A 127 12.66 -31.86 -44.82
C TRP A 127 13.71 -31.65 -45.92
N ASP A 128 13.37 -31.98 -47.18
CA ASP A 128 14.31 -31.96 -48.30
C ASP A 128 14.37 -30.61 -49.07
N GLY A 129 13.46 -29.68 -48.78
CA GLY A 129 13.41 -28.33 -49.35
C GLY A 129 14.36 -27.31 -48.72
N GLU A 130 14.79 -26.31 -49.51
CA GLU A 130 15.57 -25.13 -49.06
C GLU A 130 14.71 -24.07 -48.36
N ASP A 131 13.38 -24.13 -48.53
CA ASP A 131 12.44 -23.25 -47.87
C ASP A 131 12.02 -23.85 -46.52
N GLU A 132 12.42 -23.19 -45.43
CA GLU A 132 12.02 -23.52 -44.05
C GLU A 132 10.52 -23.22 -43.76
N ASP A 133 9.74 -22.86 -44.79
CA ASP A 133 8.32 -22.57 -44.70
C ASP A 133 7.48 -23.86 -44.86
N LEU A 134 7.31 -24.58 -43.76
CA LEU A 134 6.52 -25.82 -43.60
C LEU A 134 5.00 -25.64 -43.73
N HIS A 135 4.52 -24.71 -44.56
CA HIS A 135 3.10 -24.32 -44.56
C HIS A 135 2.28 -24.79 -45.77
N ASP A 136 2.89 -25.36 -46.82
CA ASP A 136 2.17 -25.58 -48.10
C ASP A 136 2.03 -27.04 -48.58
N GLU A 137 2.53 -28.05 -47.86
CA GLU A 137 2.31 -29.46 -48.22
C GLU A 137 1.39 -30.17 -47.21
N GLU A 138 0.18 -30.55 -47.68
CA GLU A 138 -0.87 -31.34 -47.01
C GLU A 138 -0.67 -31.54 -45.50
N GLU A 139 -1.39 -30.75 -44.66
CA GLU A 139 -1.41 -30.86 -43.20
C GLU A 139 -1.39 -32.33 -42.75
N ASP A 140 -0.22 -32.81 -42.31
CA ASP A 140 -0.08 -34.17 -41.80
C ASP A 140 -1.06 -34.31 -40.63
N PRO A 141 -2.06 -35.21 -40.70
CA PRO A 141 -3.09 -35.33 -39.69
C PRO A 141 -2.52 -35.71 -38.32
N VAL A 142 -1.30 -36.26 -38.25
CA VAL A 142 -0.58 -36.52 -37.00
C VAL A 142 -0.05 -35.23 -36.40
N ILE A 143 0.55 -34.35 -37.22
CA ILE A 143 1.03 -33.03 -36.78
C ILE A 143 -0.14 -32.17 -36.31
N GLU A 144 -1.25 -32.13 -37.05
CA GLU A 144 -2.44 -31.38 -36.67
C GLU A 144 -3.01 -31.88 -35.32
N ARG A 145 -3.07 -33.20 -35.11
CA ARG A 145 -3.50 -33.78 -33.84
C ARG A 145 -2.56 -33.38 -32.69
N ASP A 146 -1.26 -33.50 -32.90
CA ASP A 146 -0.27 -33.21 -31.86
C ASP A 146 -0.25 -31.72 -31.48
N LEU A 147 -0.41 -30.81 -32.46
CA LEU A 147 -0.56 -29.37 -32.22
C LEU A 147 -1.86 -29.05 -31.46
N LYS A 148 -2.99 -29.71 -31.78
CA LYS A 148 -4.23 -29.57 -30.99
C LYS A 148 -4.05 -30.05 -29.55
N GLU A 149 -3.32 -31.14 -29.33
CA GLU A 149 -3.00 -31.61 -27.98
C GLU A 149 -2.08 -30.66 -27.22
N LEU A 150 -1.14 -30.02 -27.92
CA LEU A 150 -0.26 -29.00 -27.36
C LEU A 150 -1.07 -27.76 -26.96
N ASP A 151 -1.96 -27.28 -27.82
CA ASP A 151 -2.86 -26.18 -27.54
C ASP A 151 -3.72 -26.43 -26.30
N ALA A 152 -4.32 -27.62 -26.21
CA ALA A 152 -5.11 -28.00 -25.04
C ALA A 152 -4.27 -28.00 -23.75
N LYS A 153 -2.98 -28.35 -23.81
CA LYS A 153 -2.07 -28.26 -22.66
C LYS A 153 -1.76 -26.80 -22.33
N VAL A 154 -1.43 -25.97 -23.31
CA VAL A 154 -1.14 -24.54 -23.10
C VAL A 154 -2.34 -23.83 -22.49
N GLU A 155 -3.55 -24.09 -22.97
CA GLU A 155 -4.79 -23.55 -22.39
C GLU A 155 -4.97 -24.01 -20.95
N LYS A 156 -4.86 -25.32 -20.69
CA LYS A 156 -5.00 -25.89 -19.34
C LYS A 156 -4.02 -25.27 -18.35
N TYR A 157 -2.75 -25.09 -18.73
CA TYR A 157 -1.75 -24.49 -17.83
C TYR A 157 -1.85 -22.96 -17.78
N GLY A 158 -2.41 -22.34 -18.82
CA GLY A 158 -2.67 -20.90 -18.89
C GLY A 158 -3.71 -20.40 -17.88
N GLU A 159 -4.58 -21.28 -17.39
CA GLU A 159 -5.58 -20.96 -16.34
C GLU A 159 -4.95 -20.70 -14.96
N LEU A 160 -3.71 -21.16 -14.72
CA LEU A 160 -3.05 -21.04 -13.43
C LEU A 160 -2.81 -19.57 -13.03
N ILE A 161 -2.43 -18.71 -13.98
CA ILE A 161 -2.15 -17.30 -13.68
C ILE A 161 -3.43 -16.57 -13.27
N PRO A 162 -4.54 -16.62 -14.04
CA PRO A 162 -5.82 -16.07 -13.61
C PRO A 162 -6.27 -16.59 -12.24
N GLU A 163 -6.16 -17.90 -11.98
CA GLU A 163 -6.55 -18.47 -10.69
C GLU A 163 -5.74 -17.89 -9.52
N ILE A 164 -4.42 -17.75 -9.70
CA ILE A 164 -3.54 -17.14 -8.71
C ILE A 164 -3.92 -15.68 -8.47
N LEU A 165 -4.15 -14.90 -9.54
CA LEU A 165 -4.54 -13.49 -9.44
C LEU A 165 -5.88 -13.32 -8.70
N ASP A 166 -6.87 -14.17 -8.99
CA ASP A 166 -8.18 -14.11 -8.32
C ASP A 166 -8.10 -14.51 -6.85
N ARG A 167 -7.26 -15.50 -6.51
CA ARG A 167 -6.99 -15.84 -5.11
C ARG A 167 -6.32 -14.68 -4.39
N MET A 168 -5.33 -14.04 -5.01
CA MET A 168 -4.65 -12.87 -4.44
C MET A 168 -5.60 -11.69 -4.25
N GLU A 169 -6.47 -11.41 -5.23
CA GLU A 169 -7.48 -10.34 -5.13
C GLU A 169 -8.39 -10.58 -3.92
N ARG A 170 -8.91 -11.80 -3.76
CA ARG A 170 -9.77 -12.15 -2.62
C ARG A 170 -9.06 -11.93 -1.28
N THR A 171 -7.83 -12.44 -1.14
CA THR A 171 -7.06 -12.29 0.11
C THR A 171 -6.78 -10.82 0.43
N VAL A 172 -6.29 -10.04 -0.54
CA VAL A 172 -5.94 -8.64 -0.32
C VAL A 172 -7.19 -7.80 -0.04
N THR A 173 -8.30 -8.07 -0.73
CA THR A 173 -9.58 -7.37 -0.50
C THR A 173 -10.13 -7.67 0.89
N ALA A 174 -10.11 -8.93 1.32
CA ALA A 174 -10.54 -9.31 2.67
C ALA A 174 -9.67 -8.68 3.76
N ASP A 175 -8.35 -8.64 3.57
CA ASP A 175 -7.43 -7.95 4.49
C ASP A 175 -7.71 -6.44 4.57
N ALA A 176 -7.97 -5.80 3.43
CA ALA A 176 -8.27 -4.37 3.36
C ALA A 176 -9.59 -4.04 4.05
N LEU A 177 -10.62 -4.85 3.79
CA LEU A 177 -11.93 -4.74 4.43
C LEU A 177 -11.80 -4.92 5.95
N THR A 178 -11.09 -5.95 6.41
CA THR A 178 -10.85 -6.20 7.83
C THR A 178 -10.19 -5.01 8.53
N CYS A 179 -9.17 -4.41 7.90
CA CYS A 179 -8.52 -3.22 8.44
C CYS A 179 -9.46 -2.01 8.47
N TRP A 180 -10.28 -1.83 7.44
CA TRP A 180 -11.24 -0.73 7.37
C TRP A 180 -12.36 -0.88 8.41
N GLU A 181 -12.95 -2.07 8.54
CA GLU A 181 -14.02 -2.37 9.50
C GLU A 181 -13.55 -2.16 10.95
N GLY A 182 -12.35 -2.62 11.32
CA GLY A 182 -11.82 -2.37 12.66
C GLY A 182 -11.67 -0.87 12.98
N PHE A 183 -11.33 -0.06 11.98
CA PHE A 183 -11.30 1.39 12.11
C PHE A 183 -12.70 2.01 12.12
N ALA A 184 -13.64 1.50 11.33
CA ALA A 184 -15.03 1.95 11.31
C ALA A 184 -15.71 1.74 12.67
N VAL A 185 -15.53 0.55 13.27
CA VAL A 185 -16.04 0.24 14.61
C VAL A 185 -15.37 1.14 15.65
N PHE A 186 -14.04 1.35 15.58
CA PHE A 186 -13.35 2.29 16.46
C PHE A 186 -13.92 3.71 16.36
N CYS A 187 -14.12 4.24 15.15
CA CYS A 187 -14.66 5.57 14.93
C CYS A 187 -16.09 5.70 15.49
N ALA A 188 -16.93 4.68 15.29
CA ALA A 188 -18.27 4.65 15.84
C ALA A 188 -18.26 4.64 17.37
N ASP A 189 -17.45 3.77 17.99
CA ASP A 189 -17.39 3.58 19.44
C ASP A 189 -16.75 4.77 20.18
N GLN A 190 -15.61 5.26 19.69
CA GLN A 190 -14.76 6.20 20.42
C GLN A 190 -14.97 7.65 20.00
N LEU A 191 -15.33 7.88 18.73
CA LEU A 191 -15.53 9.22 18.17
C LEU A 191 -17.02 9.55 17.98
N GLY A 192 -17.89 8.55 17.92
CA GLY A 192 -19.31 8.74 17.58
C GLY A 192 -19.50 9.20 16.13
N LEU A 193 -18.56 8.84 15.23
CA LEU A 193 -18.54 9.29 13.84
C LEU A 193 -18.36 8.11 12.88
N GLU A 194 -18.87 8.26 11.66
CA GLU A 194 -18.57 7.35 10.56
C GLU A 194 -17.11 7.50 10.12
N ALA A 195 -16.40 6.38 9.91
CA ALA A 195 -15.01 6.39 9.49
C ALA A 195 -14.79 7.13 8.16
N GLU A 196 -15.75 7.06 7.23
CA GLU A 196 -15.71 7.77 5.96
C GLU A 196 -15.67 9.29 6.14
N LYS A 197 -16.38 9.82 7.14
CA LYS A 197 -16.35 11.25 7.47
C LYS A 197 -15.01 11.66 8.06
N VAL A 198 -14.46 10.83 8.96
CA VAL A 198 -13.15 11.06 9.58
C VAL A 198 -12.05 11.00 8.51
N LEU A 199 -12.09 10.01 7.62
CA LEU A 199 -11.16 9.87 6.50
C LEU A 199 -11.24 11.07 5.58
N ARG A 200 -12.43 11.52 5.18
CA ARG A 200 -12.57 12.67 4.26
C ARG A 200 -11.97 13.95 4.83
N VAL A 201 -12.05 14.14 6.14
CA VAL A 201 -11.43 15.27 6.82
C VAL A 201 -9.91 15.13 6.86
N ALA A 202 -9.39 13.92 7.04
CA ALA A 202 -7.95 13.66 7.12
C ALA A 202 -7.27 13.66 5.74
N ILE A 203 -7.88 13.00 4.76
CA ILE A 203 -7.39 12.83 3.38
C ILE A 203 -8.60 12.69 2.43
N GLU A 204 -9.09 13.83 1.92
CA GLU A 204 -10.30 13.87 1.09
C GLU A 204 -10.23 12.99 -0.17
N GLU A 205 -9.07 12.97 -0.84
CA GLU A 205 -8.85 12.33 -2.14
C GLU A 205 -8.97 10.80 -2.11
N GLU A 206 -8.86 10.20 -0.92
CA GLU A 206 -8.73 8.74 -0.78
C GLU A 206 -10.08 8.04 -0.47
N ALA A 207 -11.12 8.80 -0.11
CA ALA A 207 -12.43 8.25 0.19
C ALA A 207 -13.02 7.40 -0.97
N PRO A 208 -12.93 7.80 -2.26
CA PRO A 208 -13.41 6.98 -3.36
C PRO A 208 -12.74 5.60 -3.47
N ARG A 209 -11.46 5.50 -3.08
CA ARG A 209 -10.71 4.24 -3.18
C ARG A 209 -11.15 3.22 -2.14
N VAL A 210 -11.49 3.69 -0.94
CA VAL A 210 -12.07 2.84 0.11
C VAL A 210 -13.45 2.35 -0.31
N GLU A 211 -14.29 3.20 -0.91
CA GLU A 211 -15.58 2.77 -1.43
C GLU A 211 -15.45 1.74 -2.56
N ALA A 212 -14.52 1.95 -3.49
CA ALA A 212 -14.23 0.97 -4.55
C ALA A 212 -13.78 -0.39 -3.97
N MET A 213 -13.01 -0.38 -2.88
CA MET A 213 -12.62 -1.59 -2.17
C MET A 213 -13.82 -2.28 -1.51
N LYS A 214 -14.72 -1.54 -0.85
CA LYS A 214 -15.96 -2.09 -0.27
C LYS A 214 -16.85 -2.71 -1.34
N SER A 215 -17.08 -2.02 -2.45
CA SER A 215 -17.83 -2.57 -3.60
C SER A 215 -17.17 -3.83 -4.18
N SER A 216 -15.84 -3.90 -4.19
CA SER A 216 -15.10 -5.09 -4.61
C SER A 216 -15.30 -6.25 -3.64
N ALA A 217 -15.28 -5.99 -2.33
CA ALA A 217 -15.55 -7.00 -1.31
C ALA A 217 -16.97 -7.56 -1.42
N GLU A 218 -17.97 -6.70 -1.63
CA GLU A 218 -19.36 -7.10 -1.87
C GLU A 218 -19.51 -7.98 -3.11
N ARG A 219 -18.90 -7.57 -4.23
CA ARG A 219 -18.87 -8.36 -5.48
C ARG A 219 -18.26 -9.74 -5.25
N LEU A 220 -17.20 -9.82 -4.45
CA LEU A 220 -16.50 -11.06 -4.13
C LEU A 220 -17.15 -11.84 -2.98
N ARG A 221 -18.20 -11.31 -2.35
CA ARG A 221 -18.89 -11.86 -1.17
C ARG A 221 -17.92 -12.16 -0.03
N LEU A 222 -17.02 -11.22 0.23
CA LEU A 222 -16.05 -11.32 1.30
C LEU A 222 -16.60 -10.68 2.57
N GLU A 223 -16.28 -11.28 3.70
CA GLU A 223 -16.56 -10.74 5.02
C GLU A 223 -15.24 -10.37 5.71
N ALA A 224 -15.28 -9.35 6.55
CA ALA A 224 -14.16 -9.01 7.40
C ALA A 224 -13.92 -10.12 8.43
N ASP A 225 -12.65 -10.35 8.77
CA ASP A 225 -12.29 -11.26 9.85
C ASP A 225 -12.67 -10.64 11.21
N PRO A 226 -13.66 -11.19 11.94
CA PRO A 226 -14.18 -10.57 13.15
C PRO A 226 -13.15 -10.51 14.29
N GLU A 227 -12.24 -11.48 14.37
CA GLU A 227 -11.21 -11.50 15.41
C GLU A 227 -10.22 -10.35 15.18
N ARG A 228 -9.74 -10.21 13.94
CA ARG A 228 -8.81 -9.15 13.57
C ARG A 228 -9.44 -7.75 13.57
N VAL A 229 -10.74 -7.64 13.28
CA VAL A 229 -11.51 -6.40 13.46
C VAL A 229 -11.47 -5.96 14.92
N GLU A 230 -11.75 -6.87 15.86
CA GLU A 230 -11.72 -6.54 17.29
C GLU A 230 -10.30 -6.22 17.78
N GLU A 231 -9.29 -6.97 17.35
CA GLU A 231 -7.89 -6.66 17.69
C GLU A 231 -7.49 -5.25 17.26
N LEU A 232 -7.82 -4.86 16.03
CA LEU A 232 -7.52 -3.53 15.52
C LEU A 232 -8.30 -2.45 16.29
N ARG A 233 -9.60 -2.67 16.50
CA ARG A 233 -10.47 -1.76 17.26
C ARG A 233 -9.93 -1.55 18.68
N ALA A 234 -9.57 -2.63 19.38
CA ALA A 234 -9.04 -2.59 20.74
C ALA A 234 -7.70 -1.85 20.80
N ALA A 235 -6.79 -2.12 19.86
CA ALA A 235 -5.50 -1.43 19.79
C ALA A 235 -5.66 0.09 19.56
N LEU A 236 -6.59 0.49 18.70
CA LEU A 236 -6.90 1.91 18.46
C LEU A 236 -7.55 2.55 19.69
N ALA A 237 -8.49 1.87 20.34
CA ALA A 237 -9.14 2.33 21.55
C ALA A 237 -8.15 2.51 22.72
N GLU A 238 -7.19 1.59 22.87
CA GLU A 238 -6.12 1.71 23.85
C GLU A 238 -5.19 2.91 23.57
N CYS A 239 -4.83 3.12 22.30
CA CYS A 239 -4.05 4.30 21.90
C CYS A 239 -4.81 5.61 22.18
N TRP A 240 -6.12 5.60 21.93
CA TRP A 240 -7.02 6.72 22.17
C TRP A 240 -7.09 7.05 23.67
N SER A 241 -7.44 6.08 24.52
CA SER A 241 -7.61 6.28 25.96
C SER A 241 -6.33 6.79 26.63
N LYS A 242 -5.18 6.15 26.37
CA LYS A 242 -3.87 6.54 26.93
C LYS A 242 -3.51 7.99 26.62
N THR A 243 -3.83 8.44 25.41
CA THR A 243 -3.46 9.79 24.96
C THR A 243 -4.46 10.84 25.44
N VAL A 244 -5.75 10.52 25.43
CA VAL A 244 -6.79 11.38 25.99
C VAL A 244 -6.58 11.59 27.49
N GLU A 245 -6.26 10.54 28.25
CA GLU A 245 -5.93 10.63 29.68
C GLU A 245 -4.69 11.49 29.92
N LYS A 246 -3.61 11.27 29.15
CA LYS A 246 -2.38 12.08 29.25
C LYS A 246 -2.64 13.58 28.99
N ASN A 247 -3.55 13.89 28.07
CA ASN A 247 -3.92 15.27 27.73
C ASN A 247 -4.92 15.87 28.74
N GLY A 248 -5.71 15.05 29.44
CA GLY A 248 -6.62 15.45 30.52
C GLY A 248 -5.94 15.61 31.89
N LEU A 249 -4.77 14.99 32.12
CA LEU A 249 -4.04 15.07 33.40
C LEU A 249 -3.48 16.46 33.77
N PHE A 250 -3.65 17.48 32.92
CA PHE A 250 -3.29 18.87 33.21
C PHE A 250 -4.51 19.75 33.54
N GLU A 251 -5.67 19.15 33.81
CA GLU A 251 -6.90 19.85 34.24
C GLU A 251 -7.02 20.04 35.77
N HIS A 252 -5.94 19.83 36.53
CA HIS A 252 -5.91 20.04 37.99
C HIS A 252 -4.83 21.03 38.43
#